data_AF-A0A353ZB09-F1
#
_entry.id   AF-A0A353ZB09-F1
#
_cell.length_a   1.000
_cell.length_b   1.000
_cell.length_c   1.000
_cell.angle_alpha   90.00
_cell.angle_beta   90.00
_cell.angle_gamma   90.00
#
_symmetry.space_group_name_H-M   'P 1'
#
loop_
_entity.id
_entity.type
_entity.pdbx_description
1 polymer ?
#
loop_
_entity_poly.entity_id
_entity_poly.type
_entity_poly.pdbx_seq_one_letter_code
_entity_poly.pdbx_strand_id
1 'polypeptide(L)'
;MDWSRREFLCRGAVVVWCGTRTVVAQDKPANLLAIVGAWHVSEEAHPVYYYKDADRFVDLFSYHEKDSNDDGIPNVRLRHDERFLIVRSQGYPNHPTAVFPNTGNPNTIRVQDFEFRFPLVPKRAAEITRLPMGPIGMAINGVVFFNPFEQGGMNAVEGYSEVWLDSCCGHPEQRGVYHYHKYPSCVKSPFPDDGEQHSPVLGLAFDGFPIYGPYEGREQLARDLTATGEGPPALDVCNGHEDPVRGYHYHVTPNRFPYILGGYAGVPEISNGRGLRRAGTGVIQNNAEGQSRLPAVIARVVPGTARRGATHTVVFELDPSQVRRRPLPEGAPSWVQVGPWEAKNITREGNRVTCQISIPADASRGQLVDCHIEFGTGANPTVFKKNDAFRVIE
;
A
#
# COMPACT_ATOMS: atom_id res chain seq x y z
N MET A 1 20.72 -3.47 10.09
CA MET A 1 20.14 -2.40 10.93
C MET A 1 19.14 -3.07 11.84
N ASP A 2 19.42 -3.08 13.14
CA ASP A 2 18.59 -3.70 14.18
C ASP A 2 17.46 -2.73 14.54
N TRP A 3 16.23 -3.06 14.16
CA TRP A 3 15.04 -2.22 14.33
C TRP A 3 14.47 -2.26 15.78
N SER A 4 15.23 -2.75 16.77
CA SER A 4 14.68 -3.05 18.11
C SER A 4 14.89 -2.02 19.23
N ARG A 5 15.48 -0.84 19.00
CA ARG A 5 15.72 0.12 20.11
C ARG A 5 15.48 1.59 19.79
N ARG A 6 14.30 2.10 20.18
CA ARG A 6 14.17 3.47 20.74
C ARG A 6 13.20 3.44 21.92
N GLU A 7 13.77 3.47 23.11
CA GLU A 7 13.09 3.75 24.37
C GLU A 7 12.52 5.18 24.30
N PHE A 8 11.21 5.32 24.51
CA PHE A 8 10.59 6.62 24.75
C PHE A 8 10.59 6.88 26.26
N LEU A 9 11.41 7.84 26.69
CA LEU A 9 11.37 8.40 28.04
C LEU A 9 10.05 9.13 28.27
N CYS A 10 9.13 8.48 28.99
CA CYS A 10 7.98 9.13 29.61
C CYS A 10 8.46 10.06 30.73
N ARG A 11 8.22 11.37 30.60
CA ARG A 11 8.09 12.29 31.74
C ARG A 11 6.62 12.64 31.89
N GLY A 12 6.15 12.52 33.13
CA GLY A 12 4.75 12.29 33.44
C GLY A 12 3.83 13.49 33.24
N ALA A 13 2.57 13.16 32.94
CA ALA A 13 1.39 13.85 33.45
C ALA A 13 0.25 12.83 33.51
N VAL A 14 -0.31 12.65 34.70
CA VAL A 14 -1.50 11.83 34.94
C VAL A 14 -2.71 12.52 34.31
N VAL A 15 -3.43 11.83 33.42
CA VAL A 15 -4.80 12.22 33.05
C VAL A 15 -5.68 10.96 33.01
N VAL A 16 -6.79 11.08 33.73
CA VAL A 16 -7.82 10.07 34.02
C VAL A 16 -8.57 9.64 32.75
N TRP A 17 -8.87 8.35 32.66
CA TRP A 17 -9.67 7.73 31.62
C TRP A 17 -11.15 8.10 31.77
N CYS A 18 -11.78 8.65 30.72
CA CYS A 18 -13.24 8.63 30.55
C CYS A 18 -13.62 8.89 29.09
N GLY A 19 -14.46 8.01 28.53
CA GLY A 19 -15.33 8.32 27.40
C GLY A 19 -14.80 7.89 26.03
N THR A 20 -15.46 6.89 25.46
CA THR A 20 -15.56 6.63 24.02
C THR A 20 -15.87 7.93 23.27
N ARG A 21 -14.86 8.52 22.62
CA ARG A 21 -15.07 9.53 21.58
C ARG A 21 -15.25 8.83 20.25
N THR A 22 -16.47 8.87 19.74
CA THR A 22 -16.75 8.84 18.31
C THR A 22 -15.78 9.81 17.63
N VAL A 23 -15.08 9.35 16.58
CA VAL A 23 -14.16 10.18 15.79
C VAL A 23 -14.99 11.23 15.05
N VAL A 24 -15.23 12.36 15.71
CA VAL A 24 -15.79 13.56 15.09
C VAL A 24 -14.78 14.02 14.05
N ALA A 25 -15.28 14.46 12.87
CA ALA A 25 -14.48 15.14 11.86
C ALA A 25 -13.50 16.10 12.56
N GLN A 26 -12.20 16.02 12.25
CA GLN A 26 -11.27 17.00 12.79
C GLN A 26 -11.73 18.37 12.26
N ASP A 27 -12.19 19.23 13.16
CA ASP A 27 -12.46 20.63 12.87
C ASP A 27 -11.27 21.19 12.08
N LYS A 28 -11.53 21.98 11.03
CA LYS A 28 -10.50 22.61 10.20
C LYS A 28 -9.39 23.15 11.13
N PRO A 29 -8.15 22.63 11.05
CA PRO A 29 -7.07 23.13 11.90
C PRO A 29 -6.95 24.66 11.81
N ALA A 30 -6.69 25.30 12.95
CA ALA A 30 -6.47 26.74 12.99
C ALA A 30 -5.30 27.11 12.07
N ASN A 31 -5.41 28.22 11.35
CA ASN A 31 -4.37 28.74 10.42
C ASN A 31 -4.13 27.91 9.16
N LEU A 32 -5.17 27.22 8.64
CA LEU A 32 -5.13 26.62 7.30
C LEU A 32 -5.55 27.62 6.21
N LEU A 33 -4.59 27.94 5.33
CA LEU A 33 -4.83 28.63 4.08
C LEU A 33 -5.32 27.66 3.02
N ALA A 34 -6.34 28.06 2.27
CA ALA A 34 -6.74 27.33 1.07
C ALA A 34 -5.70 27.58 -0.04
N ILE A 35 -5.29 26.51 -0.72
CA ILE A 35 -4.50 26.62 -1.95
C ILE A 35 -5.48 26.72 -3.12
N VAL A 36 -6.02 25.58 -3.57
CA VAL A 36 -7.09 25.47 -4.56
C VAL A 36 -7.64 24.04 -4.53
N GLY A 37 -8.88 23.84 -4.98
CA GLY A 37 -9.54 22.53 -4.94
C GLY A 37 -9.71 22.04 -3.51
N ALA A 38 -9.31 20.80 -3.25
CA ALA A 38 -9.38 20.20 -1.90
C ALA A 38 -8.15 20.52 -1.03
N TRP A 39 -7.13 21.22 -1.56
CA TRP A 39 -5.84 21.37 -0.90
C TRP A 39 -5.75 22.61 -0.01
N HIS A 40 -5.19 22.41 1.17
CA HIS A 40 -4.92 23.44 2.17
C HIS A 40 -3.50 23.28 2.71
N VAL A 41 -2.96 24.35 3.30
CA VAL A 41 -1.61 24.35 3.89
C VAL A 41 -1.59 25.14 5.20
N SER A 42 -0.79 24.69 6.17
CA SER A 42 -0.59 25.43 7.42
C SER A 42 0.36 26.62 7.26
N GLU A 43 0.10 27.68 8.02
CA GLU A 43 0.96 28.86 8.13
C GLU A 43 2.09 28.66 9.14
N GLU A 44 2.95 27.67 8.88
CA GLU A 44 4.07 27.32 9.74
C GLU A 44 5.40 27.41 8.96
N ALA A 45 6.52 27.52 9.68
CA ALA A 45 7.85 27.50 9.06
C ALA A 45 8.10 26.20 8.28
N HIS A 46 7.50 25.11 8.74
CA HIS A 46 7.44 23.82 8.05
C HIS A 46 5.97 23.56 7.66
N PRO A 47 5.54 23.93 6.45
CA PRO A 47 4.14 23.86 6.06
C PRO A 47 3.65 22.41 5.97
N VAL A 48 2.53 22.11 6.62
CA VAL A 48 1.84 20.83 6.53
C VAL A 48 0.71 20.95 5.52
N TYR A 49 0.63 19.97 4.61
CA TYR A 49 -0.37 19.93 3.54
C TYR A 49 -1.56 19.07 3.95
N TYR A 50 -2.74 19.67 3.90
CA TYR A 50 -4.01 19.01 4.22
C TYR A 50 -4.84 18.82 2.96
N TYR A 51 -5.40 17.62 2.82
CA TYR A 51 -6.42 17.32 1.82
C TYR A 51 -7.80 17.36 2.48
N LYS A 52 -8.75 18.05 1.86
CA LYS A 52 -10.14 18.08 2.31
C LYS A 52 -10.88 16.86 1.76
N ASP A 53 -10.99 15.83 2.58
CA ASP A 53 -11.74 14.61 2.30
C ASP A 53 -13.12 14.72 2.97
N ALA A 54 -14.14 14.99 2.15
CA ALA A 54 -15.49 15.29 2.61
C ALA A 54 -15.54 16.44 3.63
N ASP A 55 -15.93 16.14 4.87
CA ASP A 55 -16.01 17.07 5.99
C ASP A 55 -14.71 17.15 6.80
N ARG A 56 -13.68 16.37 6.44
CA ARG A 56 -12.41 16.26 7.19
C ARG A 56 -11.26 16.95 6.46
N PHE A 57 -10.35 17.50 7.25
CA PHE A 57 -9.03 17.91 6.78
C PHE A 57 -8.02 16.86 7.22
N VAL A 58 -7.45 16.14 6.27
CA VAL A 58 -6.50 15.05 6.56
C VAL A 58 -5.09 15.46 6.19
N ASP A 59 -4.18 15.34 7.15
CA ASP A 59 -2.74 15.35 6.88
C ASP A 59 -2.37 14.00 6.23
N LEU A 60 -2.00 14.07 4.96
CA LEU A 60 -1.65 12.89 4.17
C LEU A 60 -0.17 12.51 4.29
N PHE A 61 0.72 13.46 4.62
CA PHE A 61 2.14 13.32 4.31
C PHE A 61 3.07 13.48 5.50
N SER A 62 2.72 14.16 6.60
CA SER A 62 3.73 14.42 7.65
C SER A 62 4.26 13.16 8.32
N TYR A 63 3.46 12.09 8.44
CA TYR A 63 3.99 10.78 8.88
C TYR A 63 5.03 10.22 7.91
N HIS A 64 4.93 10.56 6.63
CA HIS A 64 5.76 10.08 5.54
C HIS A 64 6.96 10.97 5.24
N GLU A 65 7.05 12.17 5.81
CA GLU A 65 8.24 13.05 5.75
C GLU A 65 9.38 12.58 6.65
N LYS A 66 9.28 11.35 7.20
CA LYS A 66 10.39 10.70 7.91
C LYS A 66 11.58 10.49 6.97
N ASP A 67 12.76 10.41 7.53
CA ASP A 67 13.96 9.89 6.86
C ASP A 67 14.12 8.42 7.30
N SER A 68 13.54 7.50 6.54
CA SER A 68 13.43 6.09 6.96
C SER A 68 14.68 5.27 6.67
N ASN A 69 15.64 5.82 5.92
CA ASN A 69 16.91 5.21 5.59
C ASN A 69 18.11 5.93 6.22
N ASP A 70 17.87 6.91 7.11
CA ASP A 70 18.84 7.67 7.88
C ASP A 70 19.92 8.35 7.00
N ASP A 71 19.55 8.86 5.81
CA ASP A 71 20.47 9.53 4.88
C ASP A 71 20.44 11.07 4.94
N GLY A 72 19.64 11.63 5.85
CA GLY A 72 19.44 13.05 6.05
C GLY A 72 18.37 13.66 5.15
N ILE A 73 17.68 12.87 4.32
CA ILE A 73 16.71 13.33 3.34
C ILE A 73 15.34 12.68 3.63
N PRO A 74 14.27 13.48 3.86
CA PRO A 74 12.92 12.93 4.01
C PRO A 74 12.48 12.05 2.84
N ASN A 75 11.73 10.98 3.11
CA ASN A 75 11.15 10.10 2.09
C ASN A 75 10.29 10.89 1.10
N VAL A 76 9.49 11.86 1.58
CA VAL A 76 8.76 12.83 0.75
C VAL A 76 9.03 14.27 1.18
N ARG A 77 9.01 15.21 0.23
CA ARG A 77 9.06 16.66 0.46
C ARG A 77 8.07 17.34 -0.45
N LEU A 78 7.26 18.23 0.11
CA LEU A 78 6.16 18.86 -0.61
C LEU A 78 6.43 20.34 -0.86
N ARG A 79 5.92 20.81 -2.00
CA ARG A 79 5.68 22.23 -2.28
C ARG A 79 4.44 22.32 -3.17
N HIS A 80 3.94 23.53 -3.40
CA HIS A 80 2.89 23.74 -4.40
C HIS A 80 3.21 24.94 -5.29
N ASP A 81 2.60 24.99 -6.46
CA ASP A 81 2.41 26.21 -7.23
C ASP A 81 0.90 26.45 -7.44
N GLU A 82 0.52 27.39 -8.29
CA GLU A 82 -0.90 27.72 -8.55
C GLU A 82 -1.71 26.56 -9.16
N ARG A 83 -1.06 25.52 -9.70
CA ARG A 83 -1.69 24.43 -10.45
C ARG A 83 -1.43 23.05 -9.88
N PHE A 84 -0.28 22.84 -9.24
CA PHE A 84 0.19 21.53 -8.84
C PHE A 84 0.60 21.45 -7.37
N LEU A 85 0.25 20.34 -6.74
CA LEU A 85 1.03 19.81 -5.63
C LEU A 85 2.26 19.14 -6.23
N ILE A 86 3.45 19.52 -5.76
CA ILE A 86 4.72 19.03 -6.27
C ILE A 86 5.38 18.23 -5.15
N VAL A 87 5.58 16.94 -5.38
CA VAL A 87 6.14 16.02 -4.39
C VAL A 87 7.47 15.50 -4.89
N ARG A 88 8.54 15.78 -4.14
CA ARG A 88 9.81 15.08 -4.29
C ARG A 88 9.77 13.82 -3.44
N SER A 89 10.16 12.70 -4.01
CA SER A 89 10.12 11.39 -3.34
C SER A 89 11.39 10.60 -3.57
N GLN A 90 11.89 9.97 -2.52
CA GLN A 90 12.96 8.98 -2.61
C GLN A 90 12.49 7.63 -3.16
N GLY A 91 11.17 7.39 -3.24
CA GLY A 91 10.60 6.09 -3.60
C GLY A 91 11.02 4.96 -2.66
N TYR A 92 11.63 5.29 -1.51
CA TYR A 92 12.12 4.34 -0.53
C TYR A 92 10.99 3.99 0.43
N PRO A 93 10.72 2.70 0.71
CA PRO A 93 9.63 2.31 1.59
C PRO A 93 9.93 2.73 3.04
N ASN A 94 8.91 3.29 3.70
CA ASN A 94 8.98 3.69 5.11
C ASN A 94 8.31 2.68 6.06
N HIS A 95 8.27 1.43 5.64
CA HIS A 95 7.72 0.28 6.36
C HIS A 95 8.67 -0.92 6.17
N PRO A 96 8.56 -1.98 6.98
CA PRO A 96 9.36 -3.19 6.79
C PRO A 96 9.14 -3.80 5.39
N THR A 97 10.21 -4.26 4.76
CA THR A 97 10.19 -5.00 3.49
C THR A 97 10.91 -6.31 3.63
N ALA A 98 10.66 -7.23 2.70
CA ALA A 98 11.57 -8.35 2.51
C ALA A 98 13.02 -7.88 2.34
N VAL A 99 13.96 -8.75 2.71
CA VAL A 99 15.37 -8.54 2.37
C VAL A 99 15.51 -8.76 0.86
N PHE A 100 16.04 -7.76 0.17
CA PHE A 100 16.34 -7.81 -1.26
C PHE A 100 17.85 -7.57 -1.49
N PRO A 101 18.53 -8.33 -2.35
CA PRO A 101 17.99 -9.41 -3.18
C PRO A 101 17.71 -10.69 -2.37
N ASN A 102 16.83 -11.54 -2.90
CA ASN A 102 16.46 -12.84 -2.34
C ASN A 102 16.15 -13.88 -3.43
N THR A 103 15.78 -15.10 -3.04
CA THR A 103 15.50 -16.18 -4.01
C THR A 103 14.28 -15.93 -4.90
N GLY A 104 13.39 -15.01 -4.52
CA GLY A 104 12.21 -14.59 -5.29
C GLY A 104 12.46 -13.39 -6.20
N ASN A 105 13.39 -12.50 -5.83
CA ASN A 105 13.72 -11.30 -6.60
C ASN A 105 15.23 -10.93 -6.45
N PRO A 106 15.99 -10.88 -7.55
CA PRO A 106 17.43 -10.61 -7.52
C PRO A 106 17.81 -9.12 -7.47
N ASN A 107 16.83 -8.21 -7.45
CA ASN A 107 17.08 -6.76 -7.46
C ASN A 107 17.26 -6.23 -6.02
N THR A 108 17.68 -4.97 -5.89
CA THR A 108 17.90 -4.30 -4.60
C THR A 108 17.12 -2.99 -4.57
N ILE A 109 16.52 -2.65 -3.43
CA ILE A 109 15.86 -1.36 -3.24
C ILE A 109 16.91 -0.25 -3.23
N ARG A 110 16.69 0.81 -4.02
CA ARG A 110 17.57 1.98 -4.12
C ARG A 110 16.76 3.25 -3.95
N VAL A 111 17.38 4.25 -3.29
CA VAL A 111 16.87 5.62 -3.27
C VAL A 111 16.76 6.15 -4.71
N GLN A 112 15.66 6.83 -4.98
CA GLN A 112 15.35 7.51 -6.23
C GLN A 112 15.34 9.03 -6.01
N ASP A 113 15.24 9.79 -7.10
CA ASP A 113 15.05 11.24 -7.08
C ASP A 113 13.84 11.59 -7.95
N PHE A 114 12.66 11.23 -7.48
CA PHE A 114 11.42 11.53 -8.19
C PHE A 114 10.96 12.95 -7.88
N GLU A 115 10.41 13.64 -8.88
CA GLU A 115 9.61 14.85 -8.71
C GLU A 115 8.31 14.67 -9.47
N PHE A 116 7.20 14.49 -8.75
CA PHE A 116 5.87 14.34 -9.31
C PHE A 116 5.06 15.62 -9.16
N ARG A 117 4.19 15.89 -10.13
CA ARG A 117 3.24 17.00 -10.16
C ARG A 117 1.83 16.44 -10.19
N PHE A 118 1.02 16.75 -9.19
CA PHE A 118 -0.38 16.35 -9.12
C PHE A 118 -1.27 17.58 -9.30
N PRO A 119 -2.15 17.62 -10.32
CA PRO A 119 -3.09 18.72 -10.49
C PRO A 119 -3.89 18.97 -9.20
N LEU A 120 -3.89 20.21 -8.71
CA LEU A 120 -4.65 20.58 -7.50
C LEU A 120 -6.17 20.55 -7.74
N VAL A 121 -6.57 20.67 -9.01
CA VAL A 121 -7.95 20.51 -9.49
C VAL A 121 -7.93 19.52 -10.67
N PRO A 122 -8.01 18.20 -10.39
CA PRO A 122 -8.05 17.20 -11.45
C PRO A 122 -9.31 17.36 -12.31
N LYS A 123 -9.18 17.00 -13.59
CA LYS A 123 -10.28 17.11 -14.58
C LYS A 123 -10.48 15.77 -15.24
N ARG A 124 -11.75 15.38 -15.43
CA ARG A 124 -12.12 14.23 -16.28
C ARG A 124 -11.58 14.44 -17.69
N ALA A 125 -11.03 13.39 -18.28
CA ALA A 125 -10.67 13.37 -19.68
C ALA A 125 -11.91 13.01 -20.53
N ALA A 126 -11.93 13.47 -21.79
CA ALA A 126 -12.98 13.09 -22.73
C ALA A 126 -12.90 11.60 -23.12
N GLU A 127 -11.69 11.04 -23.11
CA GLU A 127 -11.42 9.63 -23.35
C GLU A 127 -10.47 9.10 -22.28
N ILE A 128 -10.62 7.81 -21.94
CA ILE A 128 -9.72 7.14 -21.01
C ILE A 128 -8.33 7.12 -21.61
N THR A 129 -7.34 7.59 -20.85
CA THR A 129 -5.92 7.44 -21.24
C THR A 129 -5.39 6.11 -20.72
N ARG A 130 -4.80 5.31 -21.61
CA ARG A 130 -4.23 4.01 -21.26
C ARG A 130 -3.04 4.19 -20.31
N LEU A 131 -2.92 3.30 -19.32
CA LEU A 131 -1.78 3.32 -18.41
C LEU A 131 -0.46 3.02 -19.15
N PRO A 132 0.62 3.78 -18.89
CA PRO A 132 1.94 3.41 -19.34
C PRO A 132 2.43 2.18 -18.55
N MET A 133 3.46 1.50 -19.05
CA MET A 133 4.26 0.59 -18.21
C MET A 133 5.07 1.39 -17.19
N GLY A 134 5.34 0.81 -16.02
CA GLY A 134 6.05 1.47 -14.93
C GLY A 134 5.11 2.30 -14.03
N PRO A 135 5.59 3.41 -13.45
CA PRO A 135 4.81 4.24 -12.53
C PRO A 135 3.52 4.79 -13.14
N ILE A 136 2.41 4.70 -12.39
CA ILE A 136 1.09 5.23 -12.76
C ILE A 136 0.50 6.19 -11.71
N GLY A 137 1.18 6.31 -10.57
CA GLY A 137 0.76 7.10 -9.44
C GLY A 137 1.76 6.94 -8.30
N MET A 138 1.46 7.54 -7.16
CA MET A 138 2.31 7.51 -5.98
C MET A 138 1.46 7.30 -4.73
N ALA A 139 1.86 6.35 -3.89
CA ALA A 139 1.32 6.22 -2.55
C ALA A 139 1.74 7.42 -1.68
N ILE A 140 0.99 7.73 -0.63
CA ILE A 140 1.30 8.84 0.27
C ILE A 140 2.67 8.72 0.96
N ASN A 141 3.25 7.51 1.02
CA ASN A 141 4.62 7.30 1.50
C ASN A 141 5.74 7.59 0.50
N GLY A 142 5.40 8.02 -0.72
CA GLY A 142 6.36 8.32 -1.77
C GLY A 142 6.71 7.13 -2.67
N VAL A 143 6.37 5.90 -2.29
CA VAL A 143 6.54 4.72 -3.15
C VAL A 143 5.54 4.79 -4.30
N VAL A 144 5.97 4.39 -5.50
CA VAL A 144 5.15 4.48 -6.70
C VAL A 144 4.22 3.27 -6.85
N PHE A 145 3.02 3.53 -7.37
CA PHE A 145 2.17 2.48 -7.91
C PHE A 145 2.64 2.16 -9.33
N PHE A 146 2.79 0.89 -9.65
CA PHE A 146 3.06 0.45 -11.00
C PHE A 146 1.79 -0.03 -11.69
N ASN A 147 1.84 -0.03 -13.02
CA ASN A 147 0.90 -0.77 -13.87
C ASN A 147 0.70 -2.19 -13.31
N PRO A 148 -0.52 -2.77 -13.31
CA PRO A 148 -0.73 -4.14 -12.84
C PRO A 148 -0.02 -5.22 -13.69
N PHE A 149 0.60 -4.83 -14.80
CA PHE A 149 1.49 -5.67 -15.59
C PHE A 149 2.96 -5.43 -15.28
N GLU A 150 3.74 -6.51 -15.29
CA GLU A 150 5.21 -6.51 -15.20
C GLU A 150 5.85 -6.46 -16.60
N GLN A 151 7.18 -6.38 -16.66
CA GLN A 151 7.99 -6.69 -17.85
C GLN A 151 7.43 -7.88 -18.64
N GLY A 152 7.21 -7.65 -19.94
CA GLY A 152 6.55 -8.61 -20.83
C GLY A 152 5.04 -8.37 -20.99
N GLY A 153 4.47 -7.43 -20.23
CA GLY A 153 3.07 -7.01 -20.35
C GLY A 153 2.08 -8.00 -19.74
N MET A 154 2.53 -8.87 -18.83
CA MET A 154 1.70 -9.90 -18.20
C MET A 154 1.29 -9.49 -16.78
N ASN A 155 0.12 -9.96 -16.32
CA ASN A 155 -0.37 -9.73 -14.96
C ASN A 155 0.67 -10.10 -13.90
N ALA A 156 1.07 -9.11 -13.10
CA ALA A 156 2.09 -9.24 -12.07
C ALA A 156 1.56 -9.90 -10.79
N VAL A 157 0.25 -9.86 -10.57
CA VAL A 157 -0.36 -10.24 -9.28
C VAL A 157 -0.95 -11.65 -9.30
N GLU A 158 -1.33 -12.15 -10.47
CA GLU A 158 -1.97 -13.46 -10.59
C GLU A 158 -1.58 -14.19 -11.88
N GLY A 159 -1.86 -15.49 -11.92
CA GLY A 159 -1.61 -16.35 -13.07
C GLY A 159 -0.14 -16.74 -13.21
N TYR A 160 0.21 -17.29 -14.37
CA TYR A 160 1.52 -17.88 -14.65
C TYR A 160 2.70 -16.91 -14.44
N SER A 161 2.49 -15.63 -14.72
CA SER A 161 3.50 -14.58 -14.66
C SER A 161 3.50 -13.80 -13.35
N GLU A 162 2.76 -14.29 -12.33
CA GLU A 162 2.76 -13.70 -11.00
C GLU A 162 4.20 -13.51 -10.49
N VAL A 163 4.50 -12.28 -10.08
CA VAL A 163 5.79 -11.91 -9.51
C VAL A 163 5.81 -12.13 -8.01
N TRP A 164 7.02 -12.29 -7.48
CA TRP A 164 7.19 -12.37 -6.04
C TRP A 164 7.11 -10.96 -5.43
N LEU A 165 5.98 -10.68 -4.77
CA LEU A 165 5.76 -9.49 -3.93
C LEU A 165 5.97 -9.83 -2.46
N ASP A 166 6.56 -8.92 -1.69
CA ASP A 166 6.67 -9.10 -0.24
C ASP A 166 5.30 -9.01 0.48
N SER A 167 5.29 -9.16 1.81
CA SER A 167 4.06 -9.06 2.63
C SER A 167 3.37 -7.70 2.56
N CYS A 168 4.08 -6.67 2.09
CA CYS A 168 3.58 -5.31 1.89
C CYS A 168 3.14 -5.05 0.45
N CYS A 169 3.06 -6.11 -0.36
CA CYS A 169 2.57 -6.10 -1.73
C CYS A 169 3.47 -5.33 -2.71
N GLY A 170 4.77 -5.20 -2.39
CA GLY A 170 5.73 -4.53 -3.24
C GLY A 170 7.02 -5.32 -3.48
N HIS A 171 7.81 -4.84 -4.44
CA HIS A 171 9.14 -5.36 -4.75
C HIS A 171 9.96 -4.35 -5.57
N PRO A 172 11.30 -4.47 -5.63
CA PRO A 172 12.13 -3.65 -6.50
C PRO A 172 12.25 -4.21 -7.93
N GLU A 173 12.26 -3.32 -8.92
CA GLU A 173 12.72 -3.64 -10.28
C GLU A 173 14.25 -3.44 -10.45
N GLN A 174 14.76 -3.64 -11.66
CA GLN A 174 16.20 -3.73 -11.97
C GLN A 174 17.00 -2.45 -11.64
N ARG A 175 16.38 -1.27 -11.71
CA ARG A 175 17.01 0.01 -11.31
C ARG A 175 16.82 0.32 -9.83
N GLY A 176 16.15 -0.56 -9.09
CA GLY A 176 15.94 -0.50 -7.66
C GLY A 176 14.73 0.32 -7.21
N VAL A 177 13.83 0.67 -8.13
CA VAL A 177 12.55 1.31 -7.78
C VAL A 177 11.68 0.27 -7.07
N TYR A 178 11.48 0.41 -5.76
CA TYR A 178 10.46 -0.33 -5.04
C TYR A 178 9.07 0.22 -5.40
N HIS A 179 8.10 -0.65 -5.63
CA HIS A 179 6.78 -0.27 -6.12
C HIS A 179 5.72 -1.29 -5.73
N TYR A 180 4.45 -0.86 -5.75
CA TYR A 180 3.30 -1.73 -5.51
C TYR A 180 2.52 -2.01 -6.80
N HIS A 181 2.06 -3.25 -6.95
CA HIS A 181 1.14 -3.68 -8.02
C HIS A 181 -0.30 -3.90 -7.54
N LYS A 182 -0.50 -4.08 -6.23
CA LYS A 182 -1.81 -4.27 -5.59
C LYS A 182 -1.90 -3.47 -4.30
N TYR A 183 -3.03 -3.57 -3.59
CA TYR A 183 -3.30 -2.86 -2.34
C TYR A 183 -2.09 -2.86 -1.38
N PRO A 184 -1.48 -1.69 -1.09
CA PRO A 184 -0.26 -1.61 -0.28
C PRO A 184 -0.58 -1.73 1.21
N SER A 185 -0.76 -2.96 1.69
CA SER A 185 -1.20 -3.29 3.05
C SER A 185 -0.36 -2.70 4.19
N CYS A 186 0.86 -2.24 3.90
CA CYS A 186 1.78 -1.64 4.88
C CYS A 186 1.89 -0.11 4.80
N VAL A 187 1.22 0.54 3.84
CA VAL A 187 1.17 2.00 3.82
C VAL A 187 0.29 2.46 4.98
N LYS A 188 0.90 3.20 5.91
CA LYS A 188 0.16 3.83 6.99
C LYS A 188 -0.75 4.92 6.41
N SER A 189 -2.05 4.76 6.54
CA SER A 189 -3.05 5.74 6.15
C SER A 189 -3.29 6.80 7.24
N PRO A 190 -3.91 7.95 6.89
CA PRO A 190 -4.28 9.00 7.86
C PRO A 190 -5.18 8.53 9.01
N PHE A 191 -6.00 7.52 8.76
CA PHE A 191 -6.81 6.83 9.76
C PHE A 191 -6.92 5.34 9.42
N PRO A 192 -7.23 4.45 10.41
CA PRO A 192 -7.36 3.02 10.16
C PRO A 192 -8.42 2.70 9.12
N ASP A 193 -8.10 1.81 8.20
CA ASP A 193 -9.04 1.33 7.20
C ASP A 193 -9.77 0.10 7.75
N ASP A 194 -10.70 0.34 8.68
CA ASP A 194 -11.39 -0.70 9.42
C ASP A 194 -12.77 -1.07 8.83
N GLY A 195 -13.09 -0.52 7.66
CA GLY A 195 -14.37 -0.75 7.01
C GLY A 195 -15.57 -0.23 7.81
N GLU A 196 -15.40 0.70 8.75
CA GLU A 196 -16.53 1.36 9.42
C GLU A 196 -17.02 2.60 8.66
N GLN A 197 -16.24 3.08 7.69
CA GLN A 197 -16.50 4.27 6.88
C GLN A 197 -15.81 4.17 5.52
N HIS A 198 -15.99 5.19 4.68
CA HIS A 198 -15.21 5.35 3.45
C HIS A 198 -13.71 5.29 3.78
N SER A 199 -12.97 4.53 2.96
CA SER A 199 -11.55 4.31 3.15
C SER A 199 -10.75 5.61 3.12
N PRO A 200 -9.55 5.63 3.70
CA PRO A 200 -8.61 6.75 3.60
C PRO A 200 -7.97 6.83 2.21
N VAL A 201 -7.47 8.02 1.87
CA VAL A 201 -6.57 8.22 0.71
C VAL A 201 -5.28 7.45 0.96
N LEU A 202 -4.90 6.60 0.01
CA LEU A 202 -3.64 5.84 0.00
C LEU A 202 -2.60 6.43 -0.94
N GLY A 203 -3.03 7.26 -1.89
CA GLY A 203 -2.15 7.94 -2.82
C GLY A 203 -2.88 8.75 -3.88
N LEU A 204 -2.13 9.19 -4.89
CA LEU A 204 -2.62 10.01 -5.99
C LEU A 204 -2.23 9.36 -7.33
N ALA A 205 -3.18 9.26 -8.24
CA ALA A 205 -2.91 8.90 -9.63
C ALA A 205 -2.25 10.08 -10.36
N PHE A 206 -1.52 9.82 -11.45
CA PHE A 206 -0.87 10.90 -12.21
C PHE A 206 -1.83 11.86 -12.94
N ASP A 207 -3.13 11.59 -12.96
CA ASP A 207 -4.17 12.54 -13.38
C ASP A 207 -4.70 13.44 -12.25
N GLY A 208 -4.14 13.28 -11.04
CA GLY A 208 -4.43 14.11 -9.87
C GLY A 208 -5.60 13.63 -9.02
N PHE A 209 -6.35 12.61 -9.45
CA PHE A 209 -7.42 12.06 -8.63
C PHE A 209 -6.86 11.18 -7.49
N PRO A 210 -7.48 11.22 -6.30
CA PRO A 210 -7.07 10.40 -5.18
C PRO A 210 -7.38 8.92 -5.41
N ILE A 211 -6.53 8.06 -4.85
CA ILE A 211 -6.70 6.60 -4.80
C ILE A 211 -6.98 6.24 -3.34
N TYR A 212 -8.16 5.71 -3.08
CA TYR A 212 -8.63 5.30 -1.77
C TYR A 212 -8.43 3.81 -1.52
N GLY A 213 -8.52 3.41 -0.25
CA GLY A 213 -8.69 2.01 0.17
C GLY A 213 -9.97 1.36 -0.38
N PRO A 214 -10.24 0.10 -0.05
CA PRO A 214 -11.24 -0.70 -0.74
C PRO A 214 -12.68 -0.46 -0.32
N TYR A 215 -12.93 0.32 0.73
CA TYR A 215 -14.27 0.56 1.27
C TYR A 215 -14.85 1.90 0.78
N GLU A 216 -16.09 1.85 0.30
CA GLU A 216 -16.93 3.03 0.03
C GLU A 216 -17.66 3.49 1.31
N GLY A 217 -18.00 2.54 2.17
CA GLY A 217 -18.76 2.77 3.38
C GLY A 217 -18.64 1.61 4.35
N ARG A 218 -19.48 1.61 5.39
CA ARG A 218 -19.46 0.60 6.45
C ARG A 218 -19.67 -0.80 5.87
N GLU A 219 -18.62 -1.62 5.96
CA GLU A 219 -18.53 -3.01 5.46
C GLU A 219 -18.86 -3.14 3.97
N GLN A 220 -18.79 -2.04 3.22
CA GLN A 220 -19.13 -1.96 1.80
C GLN A 220 -17.86 -1.80 0.99
N LEU A 221 -17.36 -2.90 0.41
CA LEU A 221 -16.26 -2.84 -0.53
C LEU A 221 -16.75 -2.14 -1.81
N ALA A 222 -16.08 -1.06 -2.22
CA ALA A 222 -16.43 -0.31 -3.42
C ALA A 222 -16.50 -1.20 -4.66
N ARG A 223 -15.62 -2.21 -4.70
CA ARG A 223 -15.55 -3.23 -5.74
C ARG A 223 -16.87 -4.02 -5.85
N ASP A 224 -17.54 -4.31 -4.74
CA ASP A 224 -18.71 -5.20 -4.72
C ASP A 224 -20.03 -4.41 -4.86
N LEU A 225 -19.96 -3.07 -4.96
CA LEU A 225 -21.12 -2.21 -5.17
C LEU A 225 -21.60 -2.25 -6.62
N THR A 226 -22.91 -2.03 -6.78
CA THR A 226 -23.57 -1.83 -8.08
C THR A 226 -24.19 -0.44 -8.15
N ALA A 227 -24.34 0.11 -9.35
CA ALA A 227 -24.77 1.49 -9.55
C ALA A 227 -26.15 1.82 -8.94
N THR A 228 -27.05 0.83 -8.84
CA THR A 228 -28.43 0.99 -8.35
C THR A 228 -28.81 -0.03 -7.27
N GLY A 229 -27.84 -0.65 -6.59
CA GLY A 229 -28.08 -1.74 -5.62
C GLY A 229 -28.34 -3.11 -6.28
N GLU A 230 -28.91 -3.11 -7.48
CA GLU A 230 -28.92 -4.21 -8.44
C GLU A 230 -28.49 -3.66 -9.80
N GLY A 231 -27.61 -4.36 -10.54
CA GLY A 231 -27.17 -3.91 -11.88
C GLY A 231 -25.67 -3.95 -12.09
N PRO A 232 -25.12 -3.13 -13.01
CA PRO A 232 -23.69 -3.14 -13.32
C PRO A 232 -22.86 -2.66 -12.11
N PRO A 233 -21.56 -2.99 -12.07
CA PRO A 233 -20.64 -2.49 -11.04
C PRO A 233 -20.72 -0.96 -10.90
N ALA A 234 -20.65 -0.46 -9.67
CA ALA A 234 -20.61 0.98 -9.39
C ALA A 234 -19.27 1.61 -9.83
N LEU A 235 -18.17 0.87 -9.66
CA LEU A 235 -16.88 1.27 -10.18
C LEU A 235 -16.85 1.15 -11.71
N ASP A 236 -16.34 2.19 -12.34
CA ASP A 236 -16.01 2.19 -13.76
C ASP A 236 -14.82 1.27 -14.07
N VAL A 237 -14.55 1.12 -15.37
CA VAL A 237 -13.49 0.27 -15.90
C VAL A 237 -12.08 0.70 -15.47
N CYS A 238 -11.92 1.92 -14.94
CA CYS A 238 -10.66 2.44 -14.42
C CYS A 238 -10.49 2.18 -12.92
N ASN A 239 -11.44 1.50 -12.25
CA ASN A 239 -11.53 1.33 -10.79
C ASN A 239 -11.96 2.59 -10.02
N GLY A 240 -12.63 3.54 -10.67
CA GLY A 240 -13.13 4.74 -9.98
C GLY A 240 -14.62 4.95 -10.12
N HIS A 241 -15.14 5.89 -9.34
CA HIS A 241 -16.52 6.36 -9.41
C HIS A 241 -16.59 7.77 -8.84
N GLU A 242 -17.77 8.38 -8.84
CA GLU A 242 -17.96 9.73 -8.32
C GLU A 242 -19.12 9.80 -7.33
N ASP A 243 -18.91 10.57 -6.27
CA ASP A 243 -19.95 10.93 -5.32
C ASP A 243 -20.06 12.48 -5.22
N PRO A 244 -21.21 13.01 -4.75
CA PRO A 244 -21.43 14.46 -4.69
C PRO A 244 -20.50 15.24 -3.73
N VAL A 245 -19.83 14.53 -2.81
CA VAL A 245 -19.01 15.08 -1.74
C VAL A 245 -17.53 15.12 -2.15
N ARG A 246 -16.99 14.02 -2.68
CA ARG A 246 -15.57 13.91 -3.07
C ARG A 246 -15.33 14.16 -4.55
N GLY A 247 -16.38 14.11 -5.37
CA GLY A 247 -16.24 14.03 -6.81
C GLY A 247 -15.65 12.69 -7.24
N TYR A 248 -15.05 12.66 -8.43
CA TYR A 248 -14.46 11.43 -8.95
C TYR A 248 -13.20 11.02 -8.19
N HIS A 249 -13.08 9.73 -7.91
CA HIS A 249 -11.94 9.14 -7.22
C HIS A 249 -11.80 7.64 -7.54
N TYR A 250 -10.62 7.08 -7.28
CA TYR A 250 -10.34 5.66 -7.48
C TYR A 250 -10.40 4.88 -6.18
N HIS A 251 -10.72 3.59 -6.26
CA HIS A 251 -10.54 2.63 -5.17
C HIS A 251 -9.58 1.53 -5.58
N VAL A 252 -8.68 1.16 -4.67
CA VAL A 252 -8.00 -0.13 -4.76
C VAL A 252 -9.01 -1.26 -4.64
N THR A 253 -8.82 -2.32 -5.41
CA THR A 253 -9.69 -3.51 -5.42
C THR A 253 -8.85 -4.74 -5.11
N PRO A 254 -8.60 -5.04 -3.83
CA PRO A 254 -7.86 -6.24 -3.41
C PRO A 254 -8.39 -7.45 -4.16
N ASN A 255 -7.51 -8.33 -4.64
CA ASN A 255 -7.86 -9.61 -5.28
C ASN A 255 -8.81 -9.50 -6.48
N ARG A 256 -8.87 -8.33 -7.12
CA ARG A 256 -9.62 -8.12 -8.36
C ARG A 256 -8.86 -7.16 -9.27
N PHE A 257 -8.55 -7.60 -10.47
CA PHE A 257 -8.00 -6.73 -11.51
C PHE A 257 -8.92 -5.51 -11.74
N PRO A 258 -8.37 -4.29 -11.94
CA PRO A 258 -6.95 -3.93 -12.11
C PRO A 258 -6.19 -3.62 -10.81
N TYR A 259 -6.72 -4.03 -9.65
CA TYR A 259 -6.15 -3.91 -8.29
C TYR A 259 -5.99 -2.49 -7.74
N ILE A 260 -5.48 -1.56 -8.55
CA ILE A 260 -5.28 -0.15 -8.21
C ILE A 260 -5.98 0.72 -9.26
N LEU A 261 -5.58 0.61 -10.53
CA LEU A 261 -6.02 1.52 -11.59
C LEU A 261 -6.04 0.80 -12.94
N GLY A 262 -7.11 0.98 -13.72
CA GLY A 262 -7.29 0.36 -15.07
C GLY A 262 -7.05 1.31 -16.25
N GLY A 263 -6.87 2.59 -15.97
CA GLY A 263 -6.78 3.67 -16.94
C GLY A 263 -6.88 5.01 -16.21
N TYR A 264 -6.43 6.09 -16.83
CA TYR A 264 -6.73 7.42 -16.29
C TYR A 264 -8.07 7.87 -16.84
N ALA A 265 -9.05 8.05 -15.96
CA ALA A 265 -10.29 8.73 -16.26
C ALA A 265 -10.14 10.26 -16.21
N GLY A 266 -9.06 10.77 -15.60
CA GLY A 266 -8.66 12.17 -15.67
C GLY A 266 -7.62 12.46 -16.75
N VAL A 267 -7.24 13.74 -16.86
CA VAL A 267 -6.14 14.18 -17.73
C VAL A 267 -4.81 13.97 -17.00
N PRO A 268 -3.96 13.01 -17.42
CA PRO A 268 -2.69 12.74 -16.75
C PRO A 268 -1.68 13.88 -16.93
N GLU A 269 -0.93 14.18 -15.87
CA GLU A 269 0.18 15.11 -15.90
C GLU A 269 1.39 14.46 -16.58
N ILE A 270 1.58 14.81 -17.85
CA ILE A 270 2.52 14.18 -18.77
C ILE A 270 3.99 14.29 -18.29
N SER A 271 4.33 15.28 -17.45
CA SER A 271 5.68 15.40 -16.90
C SER A 271 6.05 14.30 -15.91
N ASN A 272 5.08 13.58 -15.34
CA ASN A 272 5.31 12.50 -14.37
C ASN A 272 5.91 11.23 -14.97
N GLY A 273 5.93 11.09 -16.29
CA GLY A 273 6.53 9.92 -16.92
C GLY A 273 6.62 10.00 -18.44
N ARG A 274 7.76 9.59 -18.99
CA ARG A 274 7.95 9.54 -20.46
C ARG A 274 6.94 8.63 -21.16
N GLY A 275 6.47 7.59 -20.47
CA GLY A 275 5.44 6.67 -20.97
C GLY A 275 4.10 7.36 -21.25
N LEU A 276 3.76 8.40 -20.48
CA LEU A 276 2.50 9.15 -20.63
C LEU A 276 2.43 9.91 -21.96
N ARG A 277 3.57 10.38 -22.50
CA ARG A 277 3.63 11.08 -23.80
C ARG A 277 3.23 10.21 -24.99
N ARG A 278 3.29 8.88 -24.81
CA ARG A 278 3.00 7.87 -25.84
C ARG A 278 1.84 6.97 -25.43
N ALA A 279 1.15 7.30 -24.35
CA ALA A 279 0.00 6.54 -23.89
C ALA A 279 -1.09 6.58 -24.97
N GLY A 280 -1.60 5.41 -25.33
CA GLY A 280 -2.77 5.30 -26.18
C GLY A 280 -4.05 5.60 -25.41
N THR A 281 -5.19 5.28 -26.02
CA THR A 281 -6.51 5.41 -25.40
C THR A 281 -7.06 4.05 -24.94
N GLY A 282 -8.07 4.12 -24.07
CA GLY A 282 -8.79 2.96 -23.54
C GLY A 282 -8.12 2.29 -22.33
N VAL A 283 -8.82 1.31 -21.77
CA VAL A 283 -8.38 0.59 -20.57
C VAL A 283 -7.43 -0.56 -20.85
N ILE A 284 -6.64 -0.91 -19.85
CA ILE A 284 -5.97 -2.22 -19.82
C ILE A 284 -6.99 -3.33 -19.52
N GLN A 285 -6.71 -4.53 -20.01
CA GLN A 285 -7.59 -5.70 -19.87
C GLN A 285 -6.83 -6.81 -19.18
N ASN A 286 -7.48 -7.53 -18.27
CA ASN A 286 -6.84 -8.62 -17.57
C ASN A 286 -6.37 -9.68 -18.58
N ASN A 287 -5.09 -10.03 -18.51
CA ASN A 287 -4.47 -11.08 -19.32
C ASN A 287 -3.83 -12.17 -18.45
N ALA A 288 -4.29 -12.30 -17.20
CA ALA A 288 -3.92 -13.41 -16.35
C ALA A 288 -4.36 -14.73 -16.99
N GLU A 289 -3.39 -15.62 -17.16
CA GLU A 289 -3.60 -16.94 -17.73
C GLU A 289 -2.78 -17.98 -16.98
N GLY A 290 -3.30 -19.21 -16.94
CA GLY A 290 -2.64 -20.33 -16.26
C GLY A 290 -2.60 -20.18 -14.73
N GLN A 291 -1.98 -21.17 -14.08
CA GLN A 291 -1.81 -21.17 -12.62
C GLN A 291 -0.50 -20.50 -12.22
N SER A 292 -0.48 -19.93 -11.01
CA SER A 292 0.74 -19.38 -10.41
C SER A 292 1.88 -20.39 -10.40
N ARG A 293 3.08 -19.87 -10.63
CA ARG A 293 4.32 -20.64 -10.56
C ARG A 293 5.07 -20.45 -9.24
N LEU A 294 4.58 -19.58 -8.36
CA LEU A 294 5.19 -19.39 -7.06
C LEU A 294 5.06 -20.68 -6.23
N PRO A 295 6.14 -21.14 -5.59
CA PRO A 295 6.10 -22.31 -4.72
C PRO A 295 5.11 -22.14 -3.56
N ALA A 296 4.09 -23.00 -3.47
CA ALA A 296 3.09 -22.98 -2.39
C ALA A 296 3.60 -23.64 -1.10
N VAL A 297 4.81 -23.27 -0.67
CA VAL A 297 5.52 -23.91 0.46
C VAL A 297 4.86 -23.61 1.80
N ILE A 298 4.30 -22.40 1.98
CA ILE A 298 3.44 -22.13 3.12
C ILE A 298 2.04 -22.67 2.80
N ALA A 299 1.76 -23.88 3.28
CA ALA A 299 0.49 -24.54 3.04
C ALA A 299 -0.63 -23.81 3.79
N ARG A 300 -0.42 -23.49 5.08
CA ARG A 300 -1.43 -22.86 5.95
C ARG A 300 -0.81 -21.90 6.97
N VAL A 301 -1.60 -20.91 7.37
CA VAL A 301 -1.32 -20.00 8.49
C VAL A 301 -2.45 -20.17 9.51
N VAL A 302 -2.09 -20.48 10.76
CA VAL A 302 -3.04 -20.87 11.81
C VAL A 302 -2.74 -20.13 13.12
N PRO A 303 -3.70 -19.38 13.69
CA PRO A 303 -4.99 -19.06 13.10
C PRO A 303 -4.81 -18.15 11.86
N GLY A 304 -5.73 -18.27 10.89
CA GLY A 304 -5.78 -17.36 9.73
C GLY A 304 -6.43 -16.01 10.04
N THR A 305 -6.83 -15.79 11.29
CA THR A 305 -7.40 -14.52 11.77
C THR A 305 -6.89 -14.21 13.17
N ALA A 306 -6.80 -12.92 13.51
CA ALA A 306 -6.54 -12.50 14.89
C ALA A 306 -7.10 -11.10 15.18
N ARG A 307 -7.30 -10.83 16.48
CA ARG A 307 -7.84 -9.56 16.96
C ARG A 307 -6.79 -8.46 16.96
N ARG A 308 -7.19 -7.23 16.64
CA ARG A 308 -6.34 -6.04 16.85
C ARG A 308 -6.16 -5.73 18.34
N GLY A 309 -5.12 -4.97 18.68
CA GLY A 309 -4.80 -4.56 20.05
C GLY A 309 -4.20 -5.64 20.95
N ALA A 310 -3.68 -6.74 20.37
CA ALA A 310 -3.16 -7.87 21.12
C ALA A 310 -1.97 -8.56 20.43
N THR A 311 -1.20 -9.32 21.22
CA THR A 311 -0.15 -10.22 20.74
C THR A 311 -0.69 -11.62 20.57
N HIS A 312 -0.42 -12.24 19.43
CA HIS A 312 -0.94 -13.56 19.05
C HIS A 312 0.17 -14.50 18.64
N THR A 313 0.04 -15.76 19.02
CA THR A 313 0.86 -16.85 18.49
C THR A 313 0.28 -17.31 17.15
N VAL A 314 1.12 -17.34 16.11
CA VAL A 314 0.76 -17.79 14.76
C VAL A 314 1.68 -18.94 14.37
N VAL A 315 1.10 -19.95 13.74
CA VAL A 315 1.78 -21.15 13.25
C VAL A 315 1.67 -21.21 11.74
N PHE A 316 2.81 -21.34 11.06
CA PHE A 316 2.90 -21.60 9.64
C PHE A 316 3.19 -23.08 9.43
N GLU A 317 2.30 -23.76 8.70
CA GLU A 317 2.46 -25.15 8.29
C GLU A 317 3.12 -25.18 6.91
N LEU A 318 4.33 -25.76 6.84
CA LEU A 318 5.13 -25.83 5.62
C LEU A 318 4.90 -27.17 4.90
N ASP A 319 4.86 -27.14 3.57
CA ASP A 319 4.88 -28.31 2.70
C ASP A 319 6.21 -28.36 1.92
N PRO A 320 7.20 -29.15 2.39
CA PRO A 320 8.48 -29.30 1.71
C PRO A 320 8.37 -29.86 0.28
N SER A 321 7.28 -30.56 -0.07
CA SER A 321 7.11 -31.13 -1.42
C SER A 321 6.91 -30.06 -2.50
N GLN A 322 6.47 -28.85 -2.11
CA GLN A 322 6.29 -27.72 -3.02
C GLN A 322 7.58 -26.97 -3.32
N VAL A 323 8.68 -27.34 -2.68
CA VAL A 323 9.96 -26.66 -2.84
C VAL A 323 10.63 -27.13 -4.14
N ARG A 324 10.79 -26.23 -5.11
CA ARG A 324 11.18 -26.62 -6.49
C ARG A 324 12.69 -26.69 -6.77
N ARG A 325 13.52 -25.94 -6.04
CA ARG A 325 14.94 -25.72 -6.43
C ARG A 325 15.96 -26.22 -5.40
N ARG A 326 15.79 -25.85 -4.14
CA ARG A 326 16.72 -26.16 -3.05
C ARG A 326 15.92 -26.72 -1.89
N PRO A 327 16.40 -27.71 -1.14
CA PRO A 327 15.69 -28.20 0.04
C PRO A 327 15.27 -27.05 0.96
N LEU A 328 14.16 -27.25 1.68
CA LEU A 328 13.74 -26.32 2.72
C LEU A 328 14.89 -26.17 3.73
N PRO A 329 15.42 -24.95 3.99
CA PRO A 329 16.57 -24.77 4.87
C PRO A 329 16.32 -25.36 6.26
N GLU A 330 17.37 -25.81 6.93
CA GLU A 330 17.28 -26.31 8.31
C GLU A 330 17.15 -25.16 9.33
N GLY A 331 16.63 -25.49 10.52
CA GLY A 331 16.50 -24.52 11.62
C GLY A 331 15.34 -23.54 11.47
N ALA A 332 15.23 -22.64 12.44
CA ALA A 332 14.21 -21.60 12.48
C ALA A 332 14.46 -20.55 11.38
N PRO A 333 13.38 -19.98 10.79
CA PRO A 333 13.50 -18.80 9.93
C PRO A 333 14.23 -17.66 10.64
N SER A 334 15.00 -16.89 9.88
CA SER A 334 15.63 -15.66 10.37
C SER A 334 14.61 -14.53 10.48
N TRP A 335 13.56 -14.55 9.66
CA TRP A 335 12.53 -13.52 9.64
C TRP A 335 11.17 -14.09 9.25
N VAL A 336 10.11 -13.55 9.85
CA VAL A 336 8.72 -13.87 9.51
C VAL A 336 7.91 -12.58 9.59
N GLN A 337 7.06 -12.36 8.59
CA GLN A 337 6.19 -11.19 8.52
C GLN A 337 4.76 -11.61 8.16
N VAL A 338 3.77 -11.03 8.84
CA VAL A 338 2.33 -11.20 8.57
C VAL A 338 1.78 -9.83 8.23
N GLY A 339 1.46 -9.56 6.97
CA GLY A 339 1.09 -8.22 6.52
C GLY A 339 2.11 -7.16 6.97
N PRO A 340 1.70 -6.11 7.71
CA PRO A 340 2.62 -5.10 8.21
C PRO A 340 3.36 -5.48 9.52
N TRP A 341 3.10 -6.66 10.10
CA TRP A 341 3.63 -7.03 11.41
C TRP A 341 4.81 -8.00 11.28
N GLU A 342 5.98 -7.52 11.70
CA GLU A 342 7.15 -8.35 11.93
C GLU A 342 6.94 -9.26 13.15
N ALA A 343 7.27 -10.54 12.98
CA ALA A 343 7.10 -11.52 14.04
C ALA A 343 8.31 -11.58 14.98
N LYS A 344 8.05 -11.96 16.23
CA LYS A 344 9.02 -12.20 17.29
C LYS A 344 8.93 -13.65 17.74
N ASN A 345 9.88 -14.09 18.57
CA ASN A 345 9.88 -15.42 19.19
C ASN A 345 9.68 -16.56 18.15
N ILE A 346 10.42 -16.46 17.04
CA ILE A 346 10.34 -17.39 15.92
C ILE A 346 11.04 -18.69 16.31
N THR A 347 10.31 -19.80 16.28
CA THR A 347 10.82 -21.14 16.50
C THR A 347 10.33 -22.07 15.40
N ARG A 348 10.99 -23.22 15.24
CA ARG A 348 10.57 -24.23 14.28
C ARG A 348 10.73 -25.63 14.85
N GLU A 349 9.70 -26.44 14.65
CA GLU A 349 9.70 -27.88 14.92
C GLU A 349 9.20 -28.62 13.67
N GLY A 350 10.08 -29.37 13.02
CA GLY A 350 9.79 -30.04 11.74
C GLY A 350 9.29 -29.07 10.68
N ASN A 351 8.05 -29.25 10.23
CA ASN A 351 7.39 -28.43 9.22
C ASN A 351 6.52 -27.31 9.81
N ARG A 352 6.62 -27.03 11.11
CA ARG A 352 5.83 -25.98 11.77
C ARG A 352 6.75 -24.87 12.23
N VAL A 353 6.52 -23.66 11.73
CA VAL A 353 7.15 -22.43 12.24
C VAL A 353 6.15 -21.75 13.16
N THR A 354 6.54 -21.52 14.41
CA THR A 354 5.73 -20.79 15.38
C THR A 354 6.35 -19.44 15.64
N CYS A 355 5.55 -18.38 15.69
CA CYS A 355 6.02 -17.04 16.00
C CYS A 355 4.93 -16.24 16.72
N GLN A 356 5.28 -15.06 17.23
CA GLN A 356 4.35 -14.12 17.82
C GLN A 356 4.30 -12.83 17.01
N ILE A 357 3.10 -12.36 16.72
CA ILE A 357 2.88 -11.04 16.08
C ILE A 357 2.12 -10.14 17.04
N SER A 358 2.44 -8.85 17.05
CA SER A 358 1.71 -7.85 17.84
C SER A 358 0.93 -6.95 16.89
N ILE A 359 -0.39 -7.02 16.98
CA ILE A 359 -1.29 -6.27 16.11
C ILE A 359 -1.76 -5.02 16.88
N PRO A 360 -1.42 -3.80 16.43
CA PRO A 360 -1.85 -2.57 17.08
C PRO A 360 -3.37 -2.43 17.14
N ALA A 361 -3.89 -1.68 18.12
CA ALA A 361 -5.34 -1.46 18.26
C ALA A 361 -5.94 -0.63 17.11
N ASP A 362 -5.11 0.17 16.43
CA ASP A 362 -5.45 0.99 15.27
C ASP A 362 -5.12 0.29 13.94
N ALA A 363 -4.89 -1.03 13.94
CA ALA A 363 -4.69 -1.78 12.70
C ALA A 363 -5.98 -1.79 11.85
N SER A 364 -5.80 -1.60 10.54
CA SER A 364 -6.83 -1.86 9.52
C SER A 364 -7.31 -3.32 9.61
N ARG A 365 -8.59 -3.57 9.33
CA ARG A 365 -9.20 -4.91 9.45
C ARG A 365 -9.96 -5.31 8.20
N GLY A 366 -10.43 -6.55 8.17
CA GLY A 366 -11.29 -7.07 7.10
C GLY A 366 -10.56 -7.49 5.83
N GLN A 367 -9.48 -6.81 5.46
CA GLN A 367 -8.64 -7.18 4.32
C GLN A 367 -7.75 -8.40 4.63
N LEU A 368 -7.60 -9.27 3.63
CA LEU A 368 -6.63 -10.35 3.68
C LEU A 368 -5.23 -9.77 3.41
N VAL A 369 -4.23 -10.23 4.16
CA VAL A 369 -2.84 -9.82 4.01
C VAL A 369 -1.95 -11.01 3.67
N ASP A 370 -0.88 -10.70 2.92
CA ASP A 370 0.14 -11.67 2.52
C ASP A 370 1.06 -11.99 3.72
N CYS A 371 1.49 -13.24 3.82
CA CYS A 371 2.44 -13.68 4.84
C CYS A 371 3.73 -14.19 4.21
N HIS A 372 4.85 -14.01 4.92
CA HIS A 372 6.19 -14.22 4.42
C HIS A 372 7.09 -14.88 5.48
N ILE A 373 7.95 -15.80 5.05
CA ILE A 373 9.02 -16.42 5.84
C ILE A 373 10.34 -16.32 5.08
N GLU A 374 11.40 -15.91 5.78
CA GLU A 374 12.78 -15.89 5.28
C GLU A 374 13.69 -16.83 6.07
N PHE A 375 14.56 -17.53 5.34
CA PHE A 375 15.64 -18.34 5.91
C PHE A 375 17.00 -17.77 5.51
N GLY A 376 17.85 -17.52 6.51
CA GLY A 376 19.20 -16.99 6.36
C GLY A 376 19.27 -15.47 6.55
N THR A 377 20.44 -14.98 6.96
CA THR A 377 20.68 -13.55 7.27
C THR A 377 21.67 -12.90 6.28
N GLY A 378 22.06 -13.62 5.22
CA GLY A 378 23.04 -13.17 4.22
C GLY A 378 22.42 -12.44 3.03
N ALA A 379 23.25 -12.11 2.04
CA ALA A 379 22.91 -11.28 0.87
C ALA A 379 21.89 -11.91 -0.11
N ASN A 380 21.25 -13.03 0.22
CA ASN A 380 20.26 -13.70 -0.62
C ASN A 380 19.47 -14.77 0.19
N PRO A 381 18.57 -14.36 1.10
CA PRO A 381 17.81 -15.31 1.90
C PRO A 381 16.85 -16.13 1.04
N THR A 382 16.51 -17.32 1.52
CA THR A 382 15.47 -18.15 0.89
C THR A 382 14.11 -17.71 1.40
N VAL A 383 13.24 -17.31 0.48
CA VAL A 383 11.96 -16.67 0.80
C VAL A 383 10.77 -17.50 0.35
N PHE A 384 9.74 -17.57 1.18
CA PHE A 384 8.47 -18.22 0.87
C PHE A 384 7.31 -17.32 1.28
N LYS A 385 6.31 -17.21 0.40
CA LYS A 385 5.14 -16.37 0.66
C LYS A 385 3.83 -17.14 0.51
N LYS A 386 2.78 -16.59 1.12
CA LYS A 386 1.39 -16.98 0.89
C LYS A 386 0.55 -15.72 0.74
N ASN A 387 -0.09 -15.56 -0.41
CA ASN A 387 -1.06 -14.49 -0.60
C ASN A 387 -2.29 -14.73 0.27
N ASP A 388 -2.94 -13.64 0.69
CA ASP A 388 -4.29 -13.67 1.23
C ASP A 388 -4.49 -14.65 2.40
N ALA A 389 -3.50 -14.74 3.28
CA ALA A 389 -3.38 -15.84 4.23
C ALA A 389 -3.87 -15.50 5.64
N PHE A 390 -3.98 -14.21 5.97
CA PHE A 390 -4.29 -13.75 7.31
C PHE A 390 -5.23 -12.55 7.27
N ARG A 391 -6.13 -12.42 8.25
CA ARG A 391 -7.06 -11.28 8.35
C ARG A 391 -7.18 -10.78 9.78
N VAL A 392 -7.14 -9.47 9.96
CA VAL A 392 -7.45 -8.85 11.24
C VAL A 392 -8.96 -8.75 11.44
N ILE A 393 -9.40 -9.07 12.65
CA ILE A 393 -10.78 -8.96 13.13
C ILE A 393 -10.82 -8.12 14.42
N GLU A 394 -12.02 -7.81 14.92
CA GLU A 394 -12.20 -7.17 16.24
C GLU A 394 -11.80 -8.08 17.41
#